data_AF-G3HB59-F1
#
_entry.id   AF-G3HB59-F1
#
_cell.length_a   1.000
_cell.length_b   1.000
_cell.length_c   1.000
_cell.angle_alpha   90.00
_cell.angle_beta   90.00
_cell.angle_gamma   90.00
#
_symmetry.space_group_name_H-M   'P 1'
#
loop_
_entity.id
_entity.type
_entity.pdbx_description
1 polymer ?
#
loop_
_entity_poly.entity_id
_entity_poly.type
_entity_poly.pdbx_seq_one_letter_code
_entity_poly.pdbx_strand_id
1 'polypeptide(L)'
;MAANIASEVADEQFCEAAIGSKVPQNGLLFKELLQTPKFQVTVVEDSDTVELCKALKNIVALAVGFCHSFCHGDSTKAAVILLGFIEMIAFARTFCKGRVSMATFLESCGAADVVSTCYGGRERLLRNWRRRC
;
A
#
# COMPACT_ATOMS: atom_id res chain seq x y z
N MET A 1 -8.22 2.29 3.49
CA MET A 1 -6.88 1.75 3.24
C MET A 1 -6.29 2.43 2.03
N ALA A 2 -5.40 3.38 2.24
CA ALA A 2 -4.45 3.80 1.21
C ALA A 2 -3.20 4.32 1.93
N ALA A 3 -2.34 5.01 1.18
CA ALA A 3 -1.13 5.68 1.62
C ALA A 3 -1.42 6.78 2.66
N ASN A 4 -1.73 6.38 3.89
CA ASN A 4 -2.14 7.30 4.95
C ASN A 4 -0.96 7.49 5.91
N ILE A 5 -0.13 8.50 5.64
CA ILE A 5 0.86 8.95 6.61
C ILE A 5 0.12 9.77 7.67
N ALA A 6 0.10 9.27 8.91
CA ALA A 6 -0.73 9.84 9.97
C ALA A 6 -0.47 11.34 10.23
N SER A 7 0.76 11.81 10.05
CA SER A 7 1.08 13.24 10.16
C SER A 7 0.50 14.06 9.01
N GLU A 8 0.50 13.54 7.78
CA GLU A 8 -0.07 14.25 6.62
C GLU A 8 -1.60 14.33 6.71
N VAL A 9 -2.24 13.29 7.24
CA VAL A 9 -3.67 13.31 7.55
C VAL A 9 -3.99 14.35 8.62
N ALA A 10 -3.14 14.46 9.66
CA ALA A 10 -3.30 15.47 10.71
C ALA A 10 -3.06 16.90 10.21
N ASP A 11 -2.15 17.09 9.25
CA ASP A 11 -1.84 18.37 8.60
C ASP A 11 -2.86 18.74 7.50
N GLU A 12 -4.00 18.04 7.46
CA GLU A 12 -5.07 18.20 6.48
C GLU A 12 -4.56 18.24 5.03
N GLN A 13 -3.58 17.40 4.71
CA GLN A 13 -3.13 17.19 3.33
C GLN A 13 -4.12 16.28 2.60
N PHE A 14 -4.11 16.36 1.27
CA PHE A 14 -4.95 15.51 0.45
C PHE A 14 -4.56 14.04 0.64
N CYS A 15 -5.53 13.21 1.03
CA CYS A 15 -5.35 11.78 1.23
C CYS A 15 -6.52 11.03 0.61
N GLU A 16 -6.22 9.85 0.09
CA GLU A 16 -7.22 8.90 -0.36
C GLU A 16 -7.27 7.73 0.62
N ALA A 17 -8.33 6.95 0.62
CA ALA A 17 -8.43 5.71 1.36
C ALA A 17 -9.46 4.80 0.70
N ALA A 18 -9.19 3.50 0.50
CA ALA A 18 -10.27 2.58 0.14
C ALA A 18 -10.65 1.59 1.25
N ILE A 19 -11.94 1.47 1.51
CA ILE A 19 -12.50 0.63 2.56
C ILE A 19 -12.98 -0.66 1.91
N GLY A 20 -12.37 -1.76 2.31
CA GLY A 20 -12.83 -3.09 1.96
C GLY A 20 -14.01 -3.49 2.84
N SER A 21 -15.19 -3.75 2.27
CA SER A 21 -16.33 -4.27 3.03
C SER A 21 -17.12 -5.30 2.23
N LYS A 22 -17.32 -6.49 2.81
CA LYS A 22 -18.20 -7.53 2.24
C LYS A 22 -19.68 -7.15 2.33
N VAL A 23 -20.03 -6.26 3.26
CA VAL A 23 -21.39 -5.76 3.46
C VAL A 23 -21.44 -4.31 2.96
N PRO A 24 -22.17 -4.01 1.86
CA PRO A 24 -22.14 -2.68 1.25
C PRO A 24 -22.72 -1.60 2.16
N GLN A 25 -23.68 -1.95 3.01
CA GLN A 25 -24.28 -1.03 4.00
C GLN A 25 -23.22 -0.49 4.98
N ASN A 26 -22.34 -1.36 5.48
CA ASN A 26 -21.24 -0.94 6.35
C ASN A 26 -20.22 -0.09 5.60
N GLY A 27 -19.91 -0.45 4.34
CA GLY A 27 -19.00 0.32 3.51
C GLY A 27 -19.48 1.76 3.29
N LEU A 28 -20.76 1.95 3.00
CA LEU A 28 -21.38 3.27 2.85
C LEU A 28 -21.39 4.06 4.16
N LEU A 29 -21.72 3.41 5.28
CA LEU A 29 -21.70 4.03 6.59
C LEU A 29 -20.30 4.55 6.96
N PHE A 30 -19.26 3.73 6.74
CA PHE A 30 -17.88 4.19 6.99
C PHE A 30 -17.43 5.27 5.99
N LYS A 31 -17.90 5.21 4.75
CA LYS A 31 -17.65 6.26 3.76
C LYS A 31 -18.23 7.59 4.22
N GLU A 32 -19.49 7.63 4.66
CA GLU A 32 -20.11 8.87 5.15
C GLU A 32 -19.42 9.42 6.41
N LEU A 33 -18.95 8.55 7.30
CA LEU A 33 -18.26 8.96 8.53
C LEU A 33 -16.86 9.51 8.31
N LEU A 34 -16.13 8.99 7.31
CA LEU A 34 -14.71 9.31 7.10
C LEU A 34 -14.48 10.28 5.94
N GLN A 35 -15.41 10.37 4.99
CA GLN A 35 -15.24 11.20 3.80
C GLN A 35 -15.28 12.69 4.16
N THR A 36 -14.26 13.40 3.74
CA THR A 36 -14.13 14.87 3.87
C THR A 36 -13.56 15.43 2.56
N PRO A 37 -13.64 16.75 2.30
CA PRO A 37 -13.14 17.34 1.05
C PRO A 37 -11.65 17.04 0.76
N LYS A 38 -10.88 16.84 1.83
CA LYS A 38 -9.44 16.53 1.77
C LYS A 38 -9.13 15.03 1.93
N PHE A 39 -10.12 14.23 2.34
CA PHE A 39 -9.98 12.79 2.58
C PHE A 39 -11.01 12.01 1.76
N GLN A 40 -10.61 11.54 0.58
CA GLN A 40 -11.51 10.83 -0.33
C GLN A 40 -11.55 9.33 0.00
N VAL A 41 -12.76 8.80 0.15
CA VAL A 41 -12.98 7.40 0.51
C VAL A 41 -13.65 6.63 -0.63
N THR A 42 -12.97 5.61 -1.12
CA THR A 42 -13.51 4.63 -2.08
C THR A 42 -13.95 3.38 -1.33
N VAL A 43 -15.04 2.74 -1.73
CA VAL A 43 -15.51 1.49 -1.11
C VAL A 43 -15.31 0.37 -2.12
N VAL A 44 -14.65 -0.69 -1.67
CA VAL A 44 -14.32 -1.87 -2.48
C VAL A 44 -14.93 -3.08 -1.82
N GLU A 45 -15.51 -3.99 -2.61
CA GLU A 45 -16.14 -5.21 -2.09
C GLU A 45 -15.09 -6.23 -1.60
N ASP A 46 -13.91 -6.20 -2.22
CA ASP A 46 -12.80 -7.15 -2.01
C ASP A 46 -11.95 -6.82 -0.76
N SER A 47 -12.57 -6.90 0.43
CA SER A 47 -11.89 -6.70 1.72
C SER A 47 -10.65 -7.57 1.93
N ASP A 48 -10.71 -8.84 1.54
CA ASP A 48 -9.59 -9.79 1.71
C ASP A 48 -8.33 -9.30 0.95
N THR A 49 -8.53 -8.82 -0.29
CA THR A 49 -7.45 -8.28 -1.13
C THR A 49 -6.84 -7.01 -0.53
N VAL A 50 -7.69 -6.11 -0.01
CA VAL A 50 -7.25 -4.85 0.60
C VAL A 50 -6.40 -5.10 1.85
N GLU A 51 -6.76 -6.07 2.68
CA GLU A 51 -5.97 -6.44 3.86
C GLU A 51 -4.65 -7.13 3.48
N LEU A 52 -4.69 -8.02 2.49
CA LEU A 52 -3.52 -8.73 1.99
C LEU A 52 -2.45 -7.77 1.46
N CYS A 53 -2.85 -6.81 0.62
CA CYS A 53 -1.96 -5.76 0.10
C CYS A 53 -1.23 -5.05 1.23
N LYS A 54 -1.94 -4.81 2.33
CA LYS A 54 -1.40 -4.12 3.49
C LYS A 54 -0.40 -4.92 4.30
N ALA A 55 -0.60 -6.23 4.42
CA ALA A 55 0.36 -7.10 5.07
C ALA A 55 1.63 -7.22 4.22
N LEU A 56 1.47 -7.41 2.90
CA LEU A 56 2.57 -7.69 1.99
C LEU A 56 3.41 -6.46 1.65
N LYS A 57 2.88 -5.24 1.73
CA LYS A 57 3.64 -4.02 1.40
C LYS A 57 4.93 -3.87 2.22
N ASN A 58 4.92 -4.31 3.48
CA ASN A 58 6.09 -4.23 4.36
C ASN A 58 7.19 -5.21 3.90
N ILE A 59 6.81 -6.34 3.31
CA ILE A 59 7.76 -7.32 2.76
C ILE A 59 8.44 -6.72 1.52
N VAL A 60 7.67 -6.07 0.64
CA VAL A 60 8.21 -5.38 -0.54
C VAL A 60 9.11 -4.22 -0.12
N ALA A 61 8.72 -3.42 0.87
CA ALA A 61 9.53 -2.32 1.37
C ALA A 61 10.87 -2.82 1.95
N LEU A 62 10.86 -3.90 2.72
CA LEU A 62 12.06 -4.54 3.24
C LEU A 62 13.00 -5.03 2.11
N ALA A 63 12.46 -5.63 1.05
CA ALA A 63 13.24 -6.05 -0.12
C ALA A 63 13.90 -4.84 -0.82
N VAL A 64 13.17 -3.74 -0.97
CA VAL A 64 13.71 -2.48 -1.51
C VAL A 64 14.80 -1.91 -0.60
N GLY A 65 14.62 -1.99 0.73
CA GLY A 65 15.59 -1.56 1.72
C GLY A 65 16.90 -2.36 1.66
N PHE A 66 16.81 -3.67 1.41
CA PHE A 66 17.99 -4.51 1.17
C PHE A 66 18.71 -4.10 -0.13
N CYS A 67 17.98 -3.94 -1.24
CA CYS A 67 18.59 -3.50 -2.50
C CYS A 67 19.25 -2.12 -2.39
N HIS A 68 18.67 -1.21 -1.58
CA HIS A 68 19.29 0.07 -1.28
C HIS A 68 20.62 -0.05 -0.53
N SER A 69 20.73 -1.04 0.38
CA SER A 69 21.93 -1.28 1.19
C SER A 69 23.11 -1.79 0.37
N PHE A 70 22.85 -2.50 -0.73
CA PHE A 70 23.87 -2.98 -1.68
C PHE A 70 24.26 -1.94 -2.75
N CYS A 71 24.01 -0.64 -2.53
CA CYS A 71 24.36 0.45 -3.46
C CYS A 71 23.78 0.30 -4.88
N HIS A 72 22.67 -0.42 -5.05
CA HIS A 72 22.01 -0.48 -6.34
C HIS A 72 21.27 0.83 -6.63
N GLY A 73 21.29 1.27 -7.90
CA GLY A 73 20.67 2.51 -8.34
C GLY A 73 19.14 2.50 -8.23
N ASP A 74 18.50 3.66 -8.40
CA ASP A 74 17.05 3.80 -8.28
C ASP A 74 16.27 2.94 -9.30
N SER A 75 16.86 2.63 -10.45
CA SER A 75 16.30 1.69 -11.43
C SER A 75 16.11 0.29 -10.88
N THR A 76 17.04 -0.20 -10.05
CA THR A 76 16.91 -1.51 -9.41
C THR A 76 15.79 -1.51 -8.37
N LYS A 77 15.64 -0.42 -7.61
CA LYS A 77 14.54 -0.29 -6.65
C LYS A 77 13.19 -0.34 -7.35
N ALA A 78 13.05 0.40 -8.45
CA ALA A 78 11.82 0.38 -9.25
C ALA A 78 11.52 -1.04 -9.79
N ALA A 79 12.54 -1.77 -10.25
CA ALA A 79 12.39 -3.16 -10.69
C ALA A 79 11.93 -4.08 -9.55
N VAL A 80 12.50 -3.93 -8.35
CA VAL A 80 12.13 -4.74 -7.17
C VAL A 80 10.71 -4.42 -6.71
N ILE A 81 10.30 -3.15 -6.71
CA ILE A 81 8.91 -2.75 -6.40
C ILE A 81 7.95 -3.41 -7.39
N LEU A 82 8.26 -3.36 -8.69
CA LEU A 82 7.42 -3.95 -9.73
C LEU A 82 7.33 -5.47 -9.58
N LEU A 83 8.45 -6.16 -9.33
CA LEU A 83 8.49 -7.61 -9.10
C LEU A 83 7.70 -7.99 -7.83
N GLY A 84 7.91 -7.28 -6.73
CA GLY A 84 7.15 -7.49 -5.50
C GLY A 84 5.65 -7.30 -5.70
N PHE A 85 5.24 -6.33 -6.52
CA PHE A 85 3.84 -6.11 -6.87
C PHE A 85 3.25 -7.26 -7.69
N ILE A 86 4.00 -7.80 -8.66
CA ILE A 86 3.58 -8.98 -9.44
C ILE A 86 3.42 -10.20 -8.53
N GLU A 87 4.35 -10.41 -7.59
CA GLU A 87 4.26 -11.50 -6.61
C GLU A 87 3.07 -11.33 -5.66
N MET A 88 2.80 -10.11 -5.19
CA MET A 88 1.61 -9.80 -4.36
C MET A 88 0.32 -10.19 -5.07
N ILE A 89 0.19 -9.86 -6.36
CA ILE A 89 -0.96 -10.22 -7.19
C ILE A 89 -1.07 -11.74 -7.34
N ALA A 90 0.06 -12.41 -7.64
CA ALA A 90 0.09 -13.86 -7.79
C ALA A 90 -0.34 -14.56 -6.48
N PHE A 91 0.18 -14.09 -5.34
CA PHE A 91 -0.15 -14.58 -4.01
C PHE A 91 -1.64 -14.37 -3.69
N ALA A 92 -2.18 -13.17 -3.93
CA ALA A 92 -3.60 -12.92 -3.73
C ALA A 92 -4.48 -13.86 -4.56
N ARG A 93 -4.13 -14.10 -5.83
CA ARG A 93 -4.86 -15.03 -6.69
C ARG A 93 -4.79 -16.48 -6.22
N THR A 94 -3.74 -16.89 -5.53
CA THR A 94 -3.60 -18.27 -5.02
C THR A 94 -4.30 -18.46 -3.68
N PHE A 95 -4.23 -17.47 -2.78
CA PHE A 95 -4.69 -17.61 -1.41
C PHE A 95 -6.10 -17.03 -1.16
N CYS A 96 -6.52 -16.00 -1.91
CA CYS A 96 -7.86 -15.46 -1.79
C CYS A 96 -8.84 -16.32 -2.61
N LYS A 97 -9.79 -16.97 -1.93
CA LYS A 97 -10.87 -17.75 -2.57
C LYS A 97 -11.95 -16.87 -3.23
N GLY A 98 -11.89 -15.56 -3.03
CA GLY A 98 -12.84 -14.58 -3.56
C GLY A 98 -12.51 -14.11 -4.98
N ARG A 99 -13.34 -13.18 -5.50
CA ARG A 99 -13.10 -12.52 -6.77
C ARG A 99 -11.93 -11.54 -6.58
N VAL A 100 -10.74 -11.89 -7.03
CA VAL A 100 -9.60 -10.98 -6.94
C VAL A 100 -9.64 -10.04 -8.14
N SER A 101 -10.19 -8.84 -7.97
CA SER A 101 -10.18 -7.82 -9.02
C SER A 101 -8.79 -7.19 -9.16
N MET A 102 -8.23 -7.24 -10.37
CA MET A 102 -6.96 -6.55 -10.67
C MET A 102 -7.10 -5.04 -10.56
N ALA A 103 -8.32 -4.51 -10.71
CA ALA A 103 -8.59 -3.08 -10.53
C ALA A 103 -8.28 -2.64 -9.09
N THR A 104 -8.60 -3.46 -8.09
CA THR A 104 -8.33 -3.18 -6.67
C THR A 104 -6.84 -3.07 -6.35
N PHE A 105 -5.99 -3.80 -7.07
CA PHE A 105 -4.54 -3.66 -6.94
C PHE A 105 -4.02 -2.35 -7.51
N LEU A 106 -4.59 -1.92 -8.64
CA LEU A 106 -4.24 -0.67 -9.31
C LEU A 106 -4.83 0.56 -8.62
N GLU A 107 -5.85 0.38 -7.77
CA GLU A 107 -6.33 1.45 -6.91
C GLU A 107 -5.27 1.89 -5.87
N SER A 108 -5.54 3.05 -5.27
CA SER A 108 -4.71 3.72 -4.27
C SER A 108 -4.27 2.80 -3.10
N CYS A 109 -5.02 1.73 -2.82
CA CYS A 109 -4.70 0.74 -1.79
C CYS A 109 -3.47 -0.12 -2.08
N GLY A 110 -3.22 -0.44 -3.35
CA GLY A 110 -2.20 -1.39 -3.75
C GLY A 110 -0.96 -0.66 -4.20
N ALA A 111 -0.97 -0.17 -5.45
CA ALA A 111 0.19 0.43 -6.08
C ALA A 111 0.69 1.69 -5.32
N ALA A 112 -0.21 2.62 -4.99
CA ALA A 112 0.18 3.86 -4.33
C ALA A 112 0.67 3.65 -2.88
N ASP A 113 0.06 2.73 -2.13
CA ASP A 113 0.51 2.40 -0.76
C ASP A 113 1.87 1.69 -0.75
N VAL A 114 2.13 0.79 -1.71
CA VAL A 114 3.44 0.13 -1.84
C VAL A 114 4.52 1.15 -2.20
N VAL A 115 4.27 2.00 -3.20
CA VAL A 115 5.24 3.04 -3.62
C VAL A 115 5.50 4.03 -2.49
N SER A 116 4.46 4.57 -1.86
CA SER A 116 4.61 5.51 -0.74
C SER A 116 5.29 4.87 0.48
N THR A 117 5.06 3.58 0.75
CA THR A 117 5.76 2.87 1.83
C THR A 117 7.24 2.69 1.51
N CYS A 118 7.59 2.31 0.27
CA CYS A 118 8.98 2.14 -0.17
C CYS A 118 9.78 3.46 -0.23
N TYR A 119 9.12 4.57 -0.59
CA TYR A 119 9.78 5.88 -0.72
C TYR A 119 9.66 6.78 0.52
N GLY A 120 8.51 6.74 1.21
CA GLY A 120 8.16 7.62 2.33
C GLY A 120 8.17 6.96 3.71
N GLY A 121 8.20 5.62 3.79
CA GLY A 121 8.07 4.88 5.05
C GLY A 121 9.20 5.11 6.06
N ARG A 122 8.89 4.86 7.33
CA ARG A 122 9.81 4.85 8.49
C ARG A 122 10.98 3.85 8.37
N GLU A 123 11.13 3.18 7.24
CA GLU A 123 12.31 2.40 6.85
C GLU A 123 13.53 3.28 6.48
N ARG A 124 13.44 4.60 6.69
CA ARG A 124 14.62 5.46 6.91
C ARG A 124 15.64 4.86 7.90
N LEU A 125 15.23 3.98 8.81
CA LEU A 125 16.15 3.25 9.69
C LEU A 125 17.12 2.34 8.91
N LEU A 126 16.72 1.75 7.77
CA LEU A 126 17.65 1.02 6.89
C LEU A 126 18.58 1.97 6.13
N ARG A 127 18.15 3.19 5.78
CA ARG A 127 19.05 4.21 5.18
C ARG A 127 20.22 4.57 6.11
N ASN A 128 20.06 4.43 7.43
CA ASN A 128 21.12 4.70 8.40
C ASN A 128 22.21 3.61 8.48
N TRP A 129 22.05 2.45 7.82
CA TRP A 129 23.16 1.50 7.66
C TRP A 129 24.33 2.10 6.87
N ARG A 130 24.07 3.15 6.07
CA ARG A 130 25.11 3.96 5.40
C ARG A 130 26.06 4.69 6.36
N ARG A 131 25.81 4.69 7.67
CA ARG A 131 26.75 5.22 8.69
C ARG A 131 27.62 4.14 9.35
N ARG A 132 27.49 2.85 8.96
CA ARG A 132 28.32 1.74 9.47
C ARG A 132 29.13 1.01 8.40
N CYS A 133 29.08 1.44 7.14
CA CYS A 133 30.02 1.02 6.09
C CYS A 133 30.92 2.19 5.72
#